data_AF-A0A7C9CLI2-F1
#
_entry.id   AF-A0A7C9CLI2-F1
#
_cell.length_a   1.000
_cell.length_b   1.000
_cell.length_c   1.000
_cell.angle_alpha   90.00
_cell.angle_beta   90.00
_cell.angle_gamma   90.00
#
_symmetry.space_group_name_H-M   'P 1'
#
loop_
_entity.id
_entity.type
_entity.pdbx_description
1 polymer ?
#
loop_
_entity_poly.entity_id
_entity_poly.type
_entity_poly.pdbx_seq_one_letter_code
_entity_poly.pdbx_strand_id
1 'polypeptide(L)'
;MSARWRALQHRHRYTYNAVIFPQPYLDSLNQLPSHELAQKFCFELKELASLSSIYNQVNYVKNVASSFSSFLAAADESLVLWASKMYLELLFLENSLPLHRTLLSALSKNKKFWDLIG
;
A
#
# COMPACT_ATOMS: atom_id res chain seq x y z
N MET A 1 36.47 7.15 8.32
CA MET A 1 35.15 6.59 8.68
C MET A 1 35.31 5.19 9.28
N SER A 2 34.76 4.92 10.47
CA SER A 2 34.95 3.64 11.17
C SER A 2 33.97 2.54 10.70
N ALA A 3 34.36 1.27 10.85
CA ALA A 3 33.52 0.12 10.50
C ALA A 3 32.19 0.10 11.28
N ARG A 4 32.20 0.54 12.53
CA ARG A 4 31.01 0.68 13.39
C ARG A 4 30.00 1.69 12.83
N TRP A 5 30.48 2.81 12.29
CA TRP A 5 29.62 3.82 11.64
C TRP A 5 28.96 3.27 10.36
N ARG A 6 29.70 2.51 9.55
CA ARG A 6 29.13 1.88 8.35
C ARG A 6 28.09 0.82 8.72
N ALA A 7 28.36 -0.03 9.70
CA ALA A 7 27.41 -1.04 10.17
C ALA A 7 26.13 -0.41 10.73
N LEU A 8 26.25 0.69 11.48
CA LEU A 8 25.12 1.46 11.97
C LEU A 8 24.31 2.06 10.81
N GLN A 9 24.96 2.72 9.86
CA GLN A 9 24.30 3.29 8.67
C GLN A 9 23.59 2.22 7.83
N HIS A 10 24.21 1.06 7.61
CA HIS A 10 23.57 -0.07 6.93
C HIS A 10 22.33 -0.57 7.68
N ARG A 11 22.41 -0.70 9.01
CA ARG A 11 21.24 -1.06 9.82
C ARG A 11 20.15 0.00 9.72
N HIS A 12 20.50 1.28 9.86
CA HIS A 12 19.52 2.36 9.82
C HIS A 12 18.84 2.52 8.45
N ARG A 13 19.59 2.33 7.36
CA ARG A 13 19.10 2.41 5.97
C ARG A 13 17.91 1.49 5.69
N TYR A 14 17.84 0.33 6.35
CA TYR A 14 16.77 -0.65 6.13
C TYR A 14 15.78 -0.77 7.31
N THR A 15 16.00 -0.05 8.41
CA THR A 15 15.17 -0.20 9.63
C THR A 15 14.24 0.99 9.88
N TYR A 16 14.52 2.18 9.31
CA TYR A 16 13.78 3.40 9.68
C TYR A 16 13.14 4.17 8.53
N ASN A 17 13.43 3.80 7.28
CA ASN A 17 12.85 4.52 6.15
C ASN A 17 11.45 3.98 5.87
N ALA A 18 10.44 4.84 6.08
CA ALA A 18 9.08 4.59 5.65
C ALA A 18 9.02 4.49 4.11
N VAL A 19 7.95 3.86 3.63
CA VAL A 19 7.57 3.87 2.22
C VAL A 19 7.33 5.30 1.78
N ILE A 20 7.96 5.67 0.66
CA ILE A 20 7.85 7.01 0.08
C ILE A 20 6.71 6.98 -0.94
N PHE A 21 5.72 7.84 -0.72
CA PHE A 21 4.58 8.00 -1.62
C PHE A 21 4.85 9.15 -2.59
N PRO A 22 4.97 8.89 -3.90
CA PRO A 22 5.15 9.94 -4.90
C PRO A 22 3.94 10.88 -4.93
N GLN A 23 4.17 12.18 -5.17
CA GLN A 23 3.08 13.15 -5.28
C GLN A 23 2.01 12.75 -6.32
N PRO A 24 2.37 12.23 -7.53
CA PRO A 24 1.36 11.79 -8.50
C PRO A 24 0.44 10.68 -7.98
N TYR A 25 0.95 9.82 -7.09
CA TYR A 25 0.16 8.77 -6.44
C TYR A 25 -0.87 9.39 -5.49
N LEU A 26 -0.44 10.35 -4.66
CA LEU A 26 -1.32 11.06 -3.73
C LEU A 26 -2.39 11.89 -4.47
N ASP A 27 -2.01 12.51 -5.59
CA ASP A 27 -2.94 13.26 -6.43
C ASP A 27 -4.01 12.35 -7.04
N SER A 28 -3.62 11.14 -7.44
CA SER A 28 -4.55 10.11 -7.93
C SER A 28 -5.52 9.64 -6.84
N LEU A 29 -5.08 9.57 -5.57
CA LEU A 29 -5.97 9.29 -4.44
C LEU A 29 -6.94 10.43 -4.09
N ASN A 30 -6.67 11.65 -4.56
CA ASN A 30 -7.57 12.78 -4.38
C ASN A 30 -8.69 12.81 -5.43
N GLN A 31 -8.54 12.07 -6.54
CA GLN A 31 -9.60 11.82 -7.52
C GLN A 31 -10.56 10.77 -6.96
N LEU A 32 -11.32 11.16 -5.94
CA LEU A 32 -12.10 10.26 -5.09
C LEU A 32 -13.28 9.64 -5.87
N PRO A 33 -13.43 8.31 -5.89
CA PRO A 33 -14.65 7.70 -6.42
C PRO A 33 -15.84 7.98 -5.48
N SER A 34 -17.05 8.16 -6.03
CA SER A 34 -18.26 8.41 -5.23
C SER A 34 -18.66 7.24 -4.33
N HIS A 35 -18.09 6.05 -4.55
CA HIS A 35 -18.42 4.81 -3.85
C HIS A 35 -17.83 4.78 -2.43
N GLU A 36 -18.66 4.55 -1.41
CA GLU A 36 -18.28 4.58 0.02
C GLU A 36 -17.06 3.69 0.35
N LEU A 37 -17.06 2.43 -0.11
CA LEU A 37 -15.92 1.53 0.10
C LEU A 37 -14.63 1.99 -0.58
N ALA A 38 -14.74 2.71 -1.70
CA ALA A 38 -13.57 3.27 -2.37
C ALA A 38 -12.99 4.43 -1.56
N GLN A 39 -13.86 5.27 -0.96
CA GLN A 39 -13.44 6.34 -0.08
C GLN A 39 -12.73 5.80 1.16
N LYS A 40 -13.26 4.72 1.74
CA LYS A 40 -12.60 4.01 2.85
C LYS A 40 -11.22 3.50 2.44
N PHE A 41 -11.11 2.85 1.27
CA PHE A 41 -9.81 2.39 0.76
C PHE A 41 -8.83 3.56 0.55
N CYS A 42 -9.28 4.67 -0.04
CA CYS A 42 -8.47 5.87 -0.23
C CYS A 42 -8.00 6.48 1.10
N PHE A 43 -8.88 6.51 2.10
CA PHE A 43 -8.56 6.99 3.44
C PHE A 43 -7.44 6.15 4.07
N GLU A 44 -7.57 4.83 4.05
CA GLU A 44 -6.54 3.93 4.59
C GLU A 44 -5.20 4.09 3.84
N LEU A 45 -5.22 4.34 2.53
CA LEU A 45 -3.98 4.63 1.78
C LEU A 45 -3.32 5.95 2.17
N LYS A 46 -4.12 7.01 2.37
CA LYS A 46 -3.62 8.32 2.81
C LYS A 46 -3.05 8.26 4.22
N GLU A 47 -3.71 7.53 5.11
CA GLU A 47 -3.19 7.27 6.45
C GLU A 47 -1.91 6.45 6.42
N LEU A 48 -1.81 5.40 5.58
CA LEU A 48 -0.56 4.66 5.40
C LEU A 48 0.59 5.59 4.94
N ALA A 49 0.29 6.55 4.07
CA ALA A 49 1.24 7.54 3.57
C ALA A 49 1.64 8.59 4.60
N SER A 50 0.79 8.90 5.59
CA SER A 50 1.09 9.86 6.65
C SER A 50 2.06 9.30 7.71
N LEU A 51 2.21 7.97 7.78
CA LEU A 51 3.07 7.30 8.75
C LEU A 51 4.55 7.48 8.42
N SER A 52 5.30 8.04 9.37
CA SER A 52 6.72 8.36 9.24
C SER A 52 7.69 7.21 9.52
N SER A 53 7.19 6.03 9.91
CA SER A 53 8.04 4.86 10.18
C SER A 53 7.53 3.58 9.53
N ILE A 54 8.47 2.78 9.02
CA ILE A 54 8.15 1.47 8.43
C ILE A 54 7.49 0.51 9.42
N TYR A 55 7.84 0.61 10.71
CA TYR A 55 7.22 -0.19 11.76
C TYR A 55 5.72 0.10 11.88
N ASN A 56 5.33 1.38 11.88
CA ASN A 56 3.93 1.78 11.92
C ASN A 56 3.22 1.35 10.62
N GLN A 57 3.86 1.52 9.46
CA GLN A 57 3.29 1.12 8.17
C GLN A 57 3.05 -0.39 8.07
N VAL A 58 3.97 -1.23 8.54
CA VAL A 58 3.81 -2.69 8.55
C VAL A 58 2.66 -3.14 9.44
N ASN A 59 2.43 -2.45 10.55
CA ASN A 59 1.29 -2.72 11.42
C ASN A 59 -0.03 -2.24 10.77
N TYR A 60 -0.01 -1.07 10.15
CA TYR A 60 -1.19 -0.41 9.60
C TYR A 60 -1.66 -1.01 8.26
N VAL A 61 -0.76 -1.51 7.41
CA VAL A 61 -1.08 -2.02 6.07
C VAL A 61 -2.11 -3.15 6.05
N LYS A 62 -2.36 -3.80 7.20
CA LYS A 62 -3.44 -4.78 7.37
C LYS A 62 -4.82 -4.16 7.15
N ASN A 63 -5.01 -2.89 7.51
CA ASN A 63 -6.26 -2.15 7.32
C ASN A 63 -6.46 -1.77 5.85
N VAL A 64 -5.38 -1.41 5.15
CA VAL A 64 -5.37 -1.23 3.69
C VAL A 64 -5.74 -2.54 2.99
N ALA A 65 -5.15 -3.66 3.41
CA ALA A 65 -5.43 -4.97 2.83
C ALA A 65 -6.88 -5.45 3.09
N SER A 66 -7.44 -5.18 4.28
CA SER A 66 -8.81 -5.54 4.60
C SER A 66 -9.83 -4.65 3.87
N SER A 67 -9.62 -3.33 3.86
CA SER A 67 -10.46 -2.39 3.11
C SER A 67 -10.46 -2.69 1.61
N PHE A 68 -9.30 -3.02 1.02
CA PHE A 68 -9.20 -3.47 -0.36
C PHE A 68 -9.98 -4.76 -0.61
N SER A 69 -9.88 -5.76 0.27
CA SER A 69 -10.63 -7.02 0.12
C SER A 69 -12.15 -6.81 0.22
N SER A 70 -12.59 -5.96 1.15
CA SER A 70 -14.01 -5.57 1.26
C SER A 70 -14.49 -4.80 0.03
N PHE A 71 -13.64 -3.92 -0.51
CA PHE A 71 -13.93 -3.16 -1.72
C PHE A 71 -14.08 -4.08 -2.94
N LEU A 72 -13.15 -5.02 -3.14
CA LEU A 72 -13.23 -6.01 -4.22
C LEU A 72 -14.54 -6.81 -4.17
N ALA A 73 -15.01 -7.19 -2.98
CA ALA A 73 -16.21 -8.02 -2.86
C ALA A 73 -17.50 -7.33 -3.34
N ALA A 74 -17.55 -5.99 -3.35
CA ALA A 74 -18.77 -5.22 -3.52
C ALA A 74 -18.74 -4.20 -4.66
N ALA A 75 -17.58 -3.93 -5.27
CA ALA A 75 -17.43 -2.90 -6.29
C ALA A 75 -17.62 -3.41 -7.73
N ASP A 76 -17.99 -2.48 -8.62
CA ASP A 76 -18.05 -2.70 -10.07
C ASP A 76 -16.66 -2.93 -10.68
N GLU A 77 -16.61 -3.62 -11.82
CA GLU A 77 -15.35 -4.00 -12.49
C GLU A 77 -14.43 -2.81 -12.81
N SER A 78 -14.97 -1.66 -13.23
CA SER A 78 -14.17 -0.47 -13.55
C SER A 78 -13.51 0.13 -12.30
N LEU A 79 -14.20 0.08 -11.16
CA LEU A 79 -13.71 0.55 -9.87
C LEU A 79 -12.69 -0.44 -9.29
N VAL A 80 -12.91 -1.74 -9.48
CA VAL A 80 -11.97 -2.81 -9.15
C VAL A 80 -10.66 -2.64 -9.92
N LEU A 81 -10.70 -2.37 -11.23
CA LEU A 81 -9.50 -2.15 -12.04
C LEU A 81 -8.68 -0.96 -11.51
N TRP A 82 -9.33 0.17 -11.25
CA TRP A 82 -8.68 1.36 -10.70
C TRP A 82 -8.03 1.07 -9.34
N ALA A 83 -8.76 0.46 -8.40
CA ALA A 83 -8.22 0.17 -7.08
C ALA A 83 -7.10 -0.87 -7.12
N SER A 84 -7.20 -1.86 -8.00
CA SER A 84 -6.17 -2.88 -8.21
C SER A 84 -4.87 -2.25 -8.70
N LYS A 85 -4.96 -1.29 -9.63
CA LYS A 85 -3.80 -0.51 -10.06
C LYS A 85 -3.17 0.26 -8.90
N MET A 86 -3.96 1.01 -8.13
CA MET A 86 -3.47 1.76 -6.97
C MET A 86 -2.85 0.85 -5.89
N TYR A 87 -3.41 -0.36 -5.71
CA TYR A 87 -2.92 -1.35 -4.76
C TYR A 87 -1.61 -2.01 -5.22
N LEU A 88 -1.50 -2.34 -6.51
CA LEU A 88 -0.29 -2.93 -7.07
C LEU A 88 0.86 -1.93 -7.12
N GLU A 89 0.58 -0.66 -7.41
CA GLU A 89 1.60 0.40 -7.38
C GLU A 89 2.31 0.48 -6.02
N LEU A 90 1.64 0.17 -4.90
CA LEU A 90 2.28 0.09 -3.58
C LEU A 90 3.48 -0.86 -3.54
N LEU A 91 3.42 -1.97 -4.28
CA LEU A 91 4.50 -2.97 -4.32
C LEU A 91 5.76 -2.43 -5.01
N PHE A 92 5.63 -1.37 -5.81
CA PHE A 92 6.72 -0.79 -6.58
C PHE A 92 7.21 0.54 -6.01
N LEU A 93 6.61 1.02 -4.91
CA LEU A 93 7.10 2.20 -4.21
C LEU A 93 8.45 1.95 -3.54
N GLU A 94 9.23 3.01 -3.39
CA GLU A 94 10.51 2.96 -2.70
C GLU A 94 10.32 2.51 -1.24
N ASN A 95 11.15 1.58 -0.79
CA ASN A 95 11.09 0.97 0.55
C ASN A 95 9.84 0.12 0.84
N SER A 96 9.04 -0.25 -0.16
CA SER A 96 7.79 -1.02 0.02
C SER A 96 7.96 -2.48 0.42
N LEU A 97 9.15 -3.08 0.24
CA LEU A 97 9.41 -4.51 0.44
C LEU A 97 8.84 -5.07 1.78
N PRO A 98 8.94 -4.39 2.94
CA PRO A 98 8.40 -4.89 4.20
C PRO A 98 6.86 -5.02 4.20
N LEU A 99 6.16 -4.29 3.33
CA LEU A 99 4.71 -4.35 3.19
C LEU A 99 4.23 -5.53 2.32
N HIS A 100 5.10 -6.04 1.44
CA HIS A 100 4.74 -7.00 0.39
C HIS A 100 4.06 -8.25 0.93
N ARG A 101 4.54 -8.80 2.05
CA ARG A 101 3.95 -10.02 2.64
C ARG A 101 2.46 -9.85 2.91
N THR A 102 2.05 -8.72 3.47
CA THR A 102 0.65 -8.45 3.78
C THR A 102 -0.15 -8.16 2.52
N LEU A 103 0.41 -7.34 1.61
CA LEU A 103 -0.24 -6.95 0.37
C LEU A 103 -0.51 -8.15 -0.55
N LEU A 104 0.51 -8.97 -0.79
CA LEU A 104 0.41 -10.19 -1.60
C LEU A 104 -0.53 -11.23 -0.95
N SER A 105 -0.55 -11.31 0.38
CA SER A 105 -1.48 -12.20 1.07
C SER A 105 -2.94 -11.83 0.78
N ALA A 106 -3.28 -10.54 0.73
CA ALA A 106 -4.62 -10.10 0.34
C ALA A 106 -4.93 -10.43 -1.14
N LEU A 107 -3.99 -10.18 -2.06
CA LEU A 107 -4.17 -10.51 -3.48
C LEU A 107 -4.40 -12.01 -3.71
N SER A 108 -3.62 -12.86 -3.04
CA SER A 108 -3.73 -14.32 -3.19
C SER A 108 -5.08 -14.89 -2.73
N LYS A 109 -5.77 -14.19 -1.82
CA LYS A 109 -7.08 -14.62 -1.30
C LYS A 109 -8.24 -14.24 -2.22
N ASN A 110 -8.08 -13.21 -3.04
CA ASN A 110 -9.15 -12.65 -3.87
C ASN A 110 -9.16 -13.23 -5.30
N LYS A 111 -9.29 -14.56 -5.41
CA LYS A 111 -9.25 -15.31 -6.69
C LYS A 111 -10.27 -14.85 -7.73
N LYS A 112 -11.42 -14.32 -7.28
CA LYS A 112 -12.52 -13.89 -8.15
C LYS A 112 -12.11 -12.79 -9.14
N PHE A 113 -11.10 -12.00 -8.82
CA PHE A 113 -10.71 -10.83 -9.60
C PHE A 113 -9.31 -10.95 -10.20
N TRP A 114 -8.73 -12.15 -10.27
CA TRP A 114 -7.40 -12.34 -10.85
C TRP A 114 -7.34 -11.84 -12.30
N ASP A 115 -8.37 -12.11 -13.10
CA ASP A 115 -8.45 -11.64 -14.50
C ASP A 115 -8.46 -10.10 -14.64
N LEU A 116 -8.89 -9.37 -13.60
CA LEU A 116 -8.91 -7.90 -13.56
C LEU A 116 -7.69 -7.29 -12.88
N ILE A 117 -7.01 -8.06 -12.02
CA ILE A 117 -5.81 -7.65 -11.29
C ILE A 117 -4.57 -7.79 -12.17
N GLY A 118 -4.58 -8.71 -13.15
CA GLY A 118 -3.50 -8.94 -14.12
C GLY A 118 -3.05 -10.40 -14.17
#